data_AF-A0A961ISE9-F1
#
_entry.id   AF-A0A961ISE9-F1
#
_cell.length_a   1.000
_cell.length_b   1.000
_cell.length_c   1.000
_cell.angle_alpha   90.00
_cell.angle_beta   90.00
_cell.angle_gamma   90.00
#
_symmetry.space_group_name_H-M   'P 1'
#
loop_
_entity.id
_entity.type
_entity.pdbx_description
1 polymer ?
#
loop_
_entity_poly.entity_id
_entity_poly.type
_entity_poly.pdbx_seq_one_letter_code
_entity_poly.pdbx_strand_id
1 'polypeptide(L)'
;MEKMTGAGWRELQTQLEDFFEIVRMLLKYDEQTGRASRLEPHLHLLRKAVSQAPQSEVRVFLRDLGGWVYHVVVEWRCPIVQMTTTWVHEDGIRREREELFENTEHPVHGIVCVTDLFERACEIDLSGSGNVASSTLELIHESSAEVAESRAQ
;
A
#
# COMPACT_ATOMS: atom_id res chain seq x y z
N MET A 1 -5.89 24.85 3.87
CA MET A 1 -5.95 24.13 2.59
C MET A 1 -6.32 22.70 2.93
N GLU A 2 -7.61 22.37 2.96
CA GLU A 2 -8.06 21.00 3.22
C GLU A 2 -7.67 20.15 2.01
N LYS A 3 -6.69 19.25 2.18
CA LYS A 3 -6.38 18.24 1.18
C LYS A 3 -7.61 17.33 1.08
N MET A 4 -8.23 17.27 -0.10
CA MET A 4 -9.28 16.30 -0.40
C MET A 4 -8.72 14.91 -0.13
N THR A 5 -9.18 14.28 0.94
CA THR A 5 -8.95 12.85 1.19
C THR A 5 -9.68 12.10 0.09
N GLY A 6 -8.92 11.46 -0.81
CA GLY A 6 -9.49 10.54 -1.78
C GLY A 6 -10.02 9.32 -1.03
N ALA A 7 -11.25 9.40 -0.52
CA ALA A 7 -11.79 8.46 0.48
C ALA A 7 -12.02 7.01 -0.01
N GLY A 8 -11.72 6.72 -1.28
CA GLY A 8 -11.99 5.44 -1.92
C GLY A 8 -10.75 4.57 -2.11
N TRP A 9 -10.98 3.27 -2.23
CA TRP A 9 -9.97 2.32 -2.70
C TRP A 9 -9.55 2.63 -4.14
N ARG A 10 -8.29 2.37 -4.45
CA ARG A 10 -7.69 2.55 -5.78
C ARG A 10 -6.89 1.31 -6.14
N GLU A 11 -7.14 0.76 -7.33
CA GLU A 11 -6.33 -0.35 -7.85
C GLU A 11 -5.13 0.21 -8.62
N LEU A 12 -3.93 -0.30 -8.31
CA LEU A 12 -2.71 0.04 -9.03
C LEU A 12 -2.65 -0.76 -10.33
N GLN A 13 -3.12 -0.16 -11.43
CA GLN A 13 -3.16 -0.81 -12.74
C GLN A 13 -1.84 -0.74 -13.51
N THR A 14 -1.00 0.26 -13.20
CA THR A 14 0.31 0.48 -13.85
C THR A 14 1.38 0.61 -12.77
N GLN A 15 2.67 0.49 -13.13
CA GLN A 15 3.79 0.67 -12.21
C GLN A 15 3.79 -0.32 -11.03
N LEU A 16 3.27 -1.53 -11.26
CA LEU A 16 3.41 -2.64 -10.30
C LEU A 16 4.90 -2.95 -10.02
N GLU A 17 5.78 -2.74 -10.98
CA GLU A 17 7.23 -2.89 -10.80
C GLU A 17 7.76 -2.00 -9.66
N ASP A 18 7.37 -0.72 -9.64
CA ASP A 18 7.76 0.23 -8.60
C ASP A 18 7.19 -0.17 -7.22
N PHE A 19 5.94 -0.64 -7.18
CA PHE A 19 5.36 -1.17 -5.95
C PHE A 19 6.15 -2.36 -5.40
N PHE A 20 6.53 -3.31 -6.26
CA PHE A 20 7.33 -4.46 -5.85
C PHE A 20 8.71 -4.03 -5.36
N GLU A 21 9.32 -3.00 -5.96
CA GLU A 21 10.59 -2.47 -5.48
C GLU A 21 10.48 -1.84 -4.10
N ILE A 22 9.40 -1.08 -3.83
CA ILE A 22 9.10 -0.58 -2.49
C ILE A 22 9.00 -1.73 -1.49
N VAL A 23 8.27 -2.80 -1.82
CA VAL A 23 8.14 -3.97 -0.94
C VAL A 23 9.50 -4.63 -0.68
N ARG A 24 10.36 -4.77 -1.70
CA ARG A 24 11.72 -5.32 -1.54
C ARG A 24 12.59 -4.45 -0.65
N MET A 25 12.53 -3.13 -0.80
CA MET A 25 13.26 -2.19 0.06
C MET A 25 12.82 -2.32 1.52
N LEU A 26 11.51 -2.41 1.78
CA LEU A 26 10.97 -2.62 3.13
C LEU A 26 11.45 -3.95 3.73
N LEU A 27 11.38 -5.04 2.97
CA LEU A 27 11.86 -6.36 3.41
C LEU A 27 13.35 -6.32 3.76
N LYS A 28 14.17 -5.71 2.92
CA LYS A 28 15.61 -5.56 3.16
C LYS A 28 15.87 -4.75 4.43
N TYR A 29 15.14 -3.66 4.64
CA TYR A 29 15.24 -2.86 5.86
C TYR A 29 14.84 -3.65 7.11
N ASP A 30 13.73 -4.39 7.05
CA ASP A 30 13.25 -5.19 8.17
C ASP A 30 14.22 -6.33 8.54
N GLU A 31 14.84 -6.96 7.54
CA GLU A 31 15.88 -7.99 7.72
C GLU A 31 17.16 -7.39 8.31
N GLN A 32 17.62 -6.24 7.81
CA GLN A 32 18.84 -5.58 8.29
C GLN A 32 18.72 -5.03 9.72
N THR A 33 17.54 -4.53 10.08
CA THR A 33 17.28 -3.96 11.41
C THR A 33 16.83 -5.00 12.44
N GLY A 34 16.59 -6.25 12.01
CA GLY A 34 16.03 -7.31 12.84
C GLY A 34 14.57 -7.08 13.24
N ARG A 35 13.86 -6.16 12.56
CA ARG A 35 12.41 -5.95 12.77
C ARG A 35 11.60 -7.14 12.27
N ALA A 36 12.06 -7.80 11.21
CA ALA A 36 11.42 -8.97 10.61
C ALA A 36 11.10 -10.08 11.63
N SER A 37 11.94 -10.27 12.65
CA SER A 37 11.75 -11.30 13.68
C SER A 37 11.06 -10.81 14.96
N ARG A 38 10.91 -9.49 15.14
CA ARG A 38 10.51 -8.89 16.43
C ARG A 38 9.11 -8.32 16.45
N LEU A 39 8.65 -7.71 15.36
CA LEU A 39 7.37 -7.01 15.34
C LEU A 39 6.28 -7.93 14.80
N GLU A 40 6.36 -8.32 13.51
CA GLU A 40 5.32 -9.12 12.87
C GLU A 40 5.92 -10.13 11.86
N PRO A 41 6.45 -11.26 12.33
CA PRO A 41 7.12 -12.24 11.46
C PRO A 41 6.23 -12.79 10.34
N HIS A 42 4.93 -12.89 10.59
CA HIS A 42 3.96 -13.36 9.62
C HIS A 42 3.75 -12.34 8.48
N LEU A 43 3.63 -11.04 8.77
CA LEU A 43 3.55 -10.01 7.73
C LEU A 43 4.83 -9.94 6.90
N HIS A 44 6.00 -10.11 7.53
CA HIS A 44 7.27 -10.19 6.79
C HIS A 44 7.27 -11.33 5.77
N LEU A 45 6.81 -12.52 6.19
CA LEU A 45 6.71 -13.69 5.30
C LEU A 45 5.71 -13.47 4.17
N LEU A 46 4.56 -12.85 4.45
CA LEU A 46 3.55 -12.54 3.43
C LEU A 46 4.06 -11.52 2.42
N ARG A 47 4.70 -10.43 2.87
CA ARG A 47 5.34 -9.45 1.97
C ARG A 47 6.46 -10.09 1.16
N LYS A 48 7.22 -11.01 1.75
CA LYS A 48 8.25 -11.79 1.04
C LYS A 48 7.62 -12.64 -0.06
N ALA A 49 6.53 -13.35 0.23
CA ALA A 49 5.78 -14.11 -0.79
C ALA A 49 5.28 -13.20 -1.92
N VAL A 50 4.67 -12.06 -1.59
CA VAL A 50 4.23 -11.06 -2.58
C VAL A 50 5.40 -10.60 -3.45
N SER A 51 6.55 -10.27 -2.88
CA SER A 51 7.73 -9.77 -3.63
C SER A 51 8.28 -10.75 -4.68
N GLN A 52 7.95 -12.04 -4.55
CA GLN A 52 8.39 -13.12 -5.44
C GLN A 52 7.29 -13.57 -6.40
N ALA A 53 6.05 -13.10 -6.23
CA ALA A 53 4.94 -13.46 -7.09
C ALA A 53 5.10 -12.86 -8.49
N PRO A 54 4.63 -13.55 -9.55
CA PRO A 54 4.53 -12.96 -10.88
C PRO A 54 3.61 -11.74 -10.83
N GLN A 55 4.09 -10.58 -11.27
CA GLN A 55 3.31 -9.33 -11.20
C GLN A 55 1.98 -9.42 -11.97
N SER A 56 1.93 -10.21 -13.04
CA SER A 56 0.71 -10.46 -13.82
C SER A 56 -0.39 -11.20 -13.05
N GLU A 57 -0.07 -11.81 -11.92
CA GLU A 57 -0.99 -12.56 -11.06
C GLU A 57 -1.37 -11.78 -9.79
N VAL A 58 -0.83 -10.56 -9.63
CA VAL A 58 -0.98 -9.75 -8.43
C VAL A 58 -1.80 -8.50 -8.72
N ARG A 59 -2.75 -8.23 -7.84
CA ARG A 59 -3.54 -7.00 -7.81
C ARG A 59 -3.24 -6.27 -6.52
N VAL A 60 -3.04 -4.96 -6.60
CA VAL A 60 -2.70 -4.12 -5.46
C VAL A 60 -3.76 -3.04 -5.34
N PHE A 61 -4.33 -2.90 -4.16
CA PHE A 61 -5.27 -1.85 -3.82
C PHE A 61 -4.70 -0.97 -2.73
N LEU A 62 -4.84 0.33 -2.91
CA LEU A 62 -4.37 1.36 -1.99
C LEU A 62 -5.56 2.19 -1.53
N ARG A 63 -5.56 2.55 -0.25
CA ARG A 63 -6.48 3.54 0.30
C ARG A 63 -5.70 4.49 1.18
N ASP A 64 -5.85 5.78 0.92
CA ASP A 64 -5.29 6.83 1.77
C ASP A 64 -6.00 6.87 3.13
N LEU A 65 -5.22 6.81 4.21
CA LEU A 65 -5.68 6.95 5.59
C LEU A 65 -5.34 8.35 6.16
N GLY A 66 -4.69 9.20 5.38
CA GLY A 66 -4.20 10.52 5.77
C GLY A 66 -2.79 10.48 6.37
N GLY A 67 -2.12 11.63 6.36
CA GLY A 67 -0.82 11.80 7.02
C GLY A 67 0.29 10.89 6.51
N TRP A 68 0.32 10.62 5.20
CA TRP A 68 1.29 9.72 4.54
C TRP A 68 1.10 8.25 4.90
N VAL A 69 -0.07 7.88 5.43
CA VAL A 69 -0.39 6.52 5.81
C VAL A 69 -1.38 5.93 4.81
N TYR A 70 -1.08 4.72 4.32
CA TYR A 70 -1.87 4.01 3.32
C TYR A 70 -2.24 2.62 3.82
N HIS A 71 -3.49 2.20 3.59
CA HIS A 71 -3.87 0.80 3.68
C HIS A 71 -3.56 0.13 2.35
N VAL A 72 -2.73 -0.92 2.39
CA VAL A 72 -2.28 -1.67 1.22
C VAL A 72 -2.88 -3.06 1.28
N VAL A 73 -3.71 -3.41 0.30
CA VAL A 73 -4.25 -4.75 0.11
C VAL A 73 -3.62 -5.36 -1.12
N VAL A 74 -3.11 -6.58 -1.00
CA VAL A 74 -2.54 -7.33 -2.12
C VAL A 74 -3.27 -8.64 -2.26
N GLU A 75 -3.78 -8.88 -3.46
CA GLU A 75 -4.32 -10.16 -3.88
C GLU A 75 -3.35 -10.83 -4.84
N TRP A 76 -2.94 -12.06 -4.55
CA TRP A 76 -2.21 -12.91 -5.47
C TRP A 76 -3.08 -14.12 -5.82
N ARG A 77 -3.40 -14.27 -7.12
CA ARG A 77 -4.22 -15.37 -7.62
C ARG A 77 -3.50 -16.11 -8.73
N CYS A 78 -3.15 -17.36 -8.47
CA CYS A 78 -2.67 -18.30 -9.46
C CYS A 78 -3.45 -19.63 -9.34
N PRO A 79 -3.32 -20.57 -10.29
CA PRO A 79 -4.09 -21.82 -10.26
C PRO A 79 -3.92 -22.67 -8.98
N ILE A 80 -2.82 -22.48 -8.25
CA ILE A 80 -2.43 -23.29 -7.09
C ILE A 80 -2.59 -22.51 -5.78
N VAL A 81 -2.52 -21.18 -5.82
CA VAL A 81 -2.50 -20.30 -4.66
C VAL A 81 -3.48 -19.16 -4.86
N GLN A 82 -4.36 -18.99 -3.88
CA GLN A 82 -5.15 -17.77 -3.71
C GLN A 82 -4.80 -17.19 -2.34
N MET A 83 -4.14 -16.04 -2.34
CA MET A 83 -3.69 -15.37 -1.14
C MET A 83 -4.13 -13.92 -1.17
N THR A 84 -4.71 -13.46 -0.07
CA THR A 84 -4.90 -12.02 0.17
C THR A 84 -4.19 -11.65 1.45
N THR A 85 -3.43 -10.55 1.40
CA THR A 85 -2.78 -9.99 2.57
C THR A 85 -2.98 -8.48 2.57
N THR A 86 -2.89 -7.89 3.76
CA THR A 86 -3.01 -6.45 3.91
C THR A 86 -2.05 -5.94 4.96
N TRP A 87 -1.65 -4.68 4.84
CA TRP A 87 -0.90 -3.97 5.88
C TRP A 87 -1.09 -2.46 5.78
N VAL A 88 -0.71 -1.76 6.85
CA VAL A 88 -0.60 -0.30 6.85
C VAL A 88 0.82 0.09 6.48
N HIS A 89 0.96 0.98 5.52
CA HIS A 89 2.22 1.54 5.06
C HIS A 89 2.31 3.01 5.46
N GLU A 90 3.38 3.38 6.16
CA GLU A 90 3.73 4.78 6.42
C GLU A 90 4.81 5.21 5.44
N ASP A 91 4.50 6.23 4.63
CA ASP A 91 5.38 6.72 3.58
C ASP A 91 6.39 7.73 4.13
N GLY A 92 7.44 7.19 4.74
CA GLY A 92 8.55 7.97 5.28
C GLY A 92 9.31 8.77 4.22
N ILE A 93 9.31 8.30 2.96
CA ILE A 93 9.99 8.98 1.86
C ILE A 93 9.24 10.26 1.50
N ARG A 94 7.90 10.20 1.35
CA ARG A 94 7.11 11.42 1.11
C ARG A 94 7.26 12.42 2.25
N ARG A 95 7.22 11.96 3.51
CA ARG A 95 7.45 12.82 4.68
C ARG A 95 8.81 13.51 4.62
N GLU A 96 9.88 12.76 4.39
CA GLU A 96 11.24 13.31 4.30
C GLU A 96 11.41 14.29 3.14
N ARG A 97 10.79 14.03 1.98
CA ARG A 97 10.78 15.00 0.86
C ARG A 97 10.17 16.34 1.24
N GLU A 98 9.08 16.32 2.01
CA GLU A 98 8.45 17.56 2.48
C GLU A 98 9.33 18.31 3.48
N GLU A 99 9.98 17.59 4.39
CA GLU A 99 10.95 18.17 5.35
C GLU A 99 12.16 18.79 4.66
N LEU A 100 12.60 18.20 3.54
CA LEU A 100 13.76 18.61 2.76
C LEU A 100 13.39 19.32 1.46
N PHE A 101 12.20 19.92 1.39
CA PHE A 101 11.67 20.56 0.18
C PHE A 101 12.63 21.63 -0.40
N GLU A 102 13.33 22.38 0.46
CA GLU A 102 14.28 23.41 0.04
C GLU A 102 15.60 22.83 -0.50
N ASN A 103 15.95 21.59 -0.11
CA ASN A 103 17.16 20.91 -0.56
C ASN A 103 16.87 20.02 -1.77
N THR A 104 16.75 20.65 -2.94
CA THR A 104 16.38 19.98 -4.21
C THR A 104 17.38 18.93 -4.69
N GLU A 105 18.63 18.97 -4.23
CA GLU A 105 19.69 18.00 -4.57
C GLU A 105 19.67 16.75 -3.66
N HIS A 106 18.79 16.70 -2.65
CA HIS A 106 18.72 15.57 -1.74
C HIS A 106 18.23 14.30 -2.47
N PRO A 107 18.89 13.13 -2.31
CA PRO A 107 18.54 11.91 -3.04
C PRO A 107 17.08 11.44 -2.87
N VAL A 108 16.45 11.81 -1.76
CA VAL A 108 15.05 11.47 -1.43
C VAL A 108 14.06 11.89 -2.52
N HIS A 109 14.36 12.97 -3.25
CA HIS A 109 13.52 13.50 -4.34
C HIS A 109 13.52 12.61 -5.58
N GLY A 110 14.49 11.70 -5.72
CA GLY A 110 14.59 10.76 -6.84
C GLY A 110 14.03 9.35 -6.55
N ILE A 111 13.60 9.08 -5.33
CA ILE A 111 13.06 7.76 -4.94
C ILE A 111 11.57 7.75 -5.26
N VAL A 112 11.00 6.67 -5.81
CA VAL A 112 9.53 6.51 -5.95
C VAL A 112 8.94 5.96 -4.66
N CYS A 113 7.81 6.50 -4.21
CA CYS A 113 7.14 6.08 -2.97
C CYS A 113 5.65 5.76 -3.17
N VAL A 114 4.97 5.25 -2.13
CA VAL A 114 3.56 4.82 -2.22
C VAL A 114 2.63 6.01 -2.48
N THR A 115 2.93 7.19 -1.93
CA THR A 115 2.20 8.41 -2.27
C THR A 115 2.26 8.71 -3.76
N ASP A 116 3.43 8.58 -4.40
CA ASP A 116 3.56 8.80 -5.86
C ASP A 116 2.68 7.80 -6.63
N LEU A 117 2.68 6.53 -6.21
CA LEU A 117 1.86 5.49 -6.83
C LEU A 117 0.36 5.75 -6.67
N PHE A 118 -0.07 6.17 -5.48
CA PHE A 118 -1.47 6.49 -5.18
C PHE A 118 -1.96 7.71 -5.96
N GLU A 119 -1.16 8.78 -6.02
CA GLU A 119 -1.49 10.00 -6.77
C GLU A 119 -1.60 9.71 -8.27
N ARG A 120 -0.65 8.97 -8.85
CA ARG A 120 -0.71 8.55 -10.26
C ARG A 120 -1.91 7.65 -10.56
N ALA A 121 -2.28 6.77 -9.63
CA ALA A 121 -3.49 5.96 -9.77
C ALA A 121 -4.77 6.82 -9.74
N CYS A 122 -4.76 7.96 -9.04
CA CYS A 122 -5.86 8.93 -9.07
C CYS A 122 -5.93 9.71 -10.39
N GLU A 123 -4.81 9.95 -11.08
CA GLU A 123 -4.79 10.66 -12.37
C GLU A 123 -5.43 9.87 -13.51
N ILE A 124 -5.43 8.53 -13.41
CA ILE A 124 -5.99 7.62 -14.43
C ILE A 124 -7.54 7.51 -14.31
N ASP A 125 -8.14 8.05 -13.24
CA ASP A 125 -9.58 7.96 -12.97
C ASP A 125 -10.41 8.96 -13.80
N LEU A 126 -10.30 8.88 -15.12
CA LEU A 126 -11.15 9.60 -16.07
C LEU A 126 -12.42 8.78 -16.32
N SER A 127 -13.50 9.10 -15.60
CA SER A 127 -14.89 8.76 -15.94
C SER A 127 -15.38 7.31 -15.74
N GLY A 128 -15.07 6.67 -14.62
CA GLY A 128 -15.74 5.41 -14.26
C GLY A 128 -16.01 5.32 -12.77
N SER A 129 -17.28 5.41 -12.37
CA SER A 129 -17.79 4.96 -11.08
C SER A 129 -17.57 3.45 -10.92
N GLY A 130 -16.32 3.03 -10.78
CA GLY A 130 -15.93 1.65 -10.54
C GLY A 130 -16.16 1.36 -9.07
N ASN A 131 -17.35 0.88 -8.73
CA ASN A 131 -17.47 0.00 -7.57
C ASN A 131 -16.46 -1.13 -7.79
N VAL A 132 -15.35 -1.09 -7.07
CA VAL A 132 -14.37 -2.18 -7.07
C VAL A 132 -15.03 -3.33 -6.31
N ALA A 133 -15.87 -4.10 -6.99
CA ALA A 133 -16.45 -5.32 -6.46
C ALA A 133 -15.36 -6.40 -6.41
N SER A 134 -14.43 -6.26 -5.47
CA SER A 134 -13.70 -7.41 -4.94
C SER A 134 -14.47 -7.87 -3.71
N SER A 135 -14.87 -9.14 -3.69
CA SER A 135 -15.45 -9.79 -2.51
C SER A 135 -14.57 -9.62 -1.26
N THR A 136 -13.27 -9.34 -1.44
CA THR A 136 -12.35 -9.05 -0.34
C THR A 136 -12.45 -7.60 0.16
N LEU A 137 -12.74 -6.62 -0.71
CA LEU A 137 -13.01 -5.25 -0.26
C LEU A 137 -14.31 -5.19 0.54
N GLU A 138 -15.32 -5.98 0.17
CA GLU A 138 -16.57 -6.13 0.94
C GLU A 138 -16.29 -6.68 2.35
N LEU A 139 -15.45 -7.72 2.49
CA LEU A 139 -15.05 -8.28 3.78
C LEU A 139 -14.22 -7.30 4.65
N ILE A 140 -13.37 -6.46 4.04
CA ILE A 140 -12.59 -5.44 4.77
C ILE A 140 -13.50 -4.32 5.29
N HIS A 141 -14.56 -3.97 4.54
CA HIS A 141 -15.57 -3.03 4.99
C HIS A 141 -16.36 -3.55 6.19
N GLU A 142 -16.72 -4.83 6.21
CA GLU A 142 -17.42 -5.48 7.34
C GLU A 142 -16.54 -5.55 8.60
N SER A 143 -15.27 -5.95 8.46
CA SER A 143 -14.33 -6.04 9.59
C SER A 143 -14.01 -4.68 10.23
N SER A 144 -13.96 -3.60 9.43
CA SER A 144 -13.69 -2.25 9.95
C SER A 144 -14.88 -1.65 10.71
N ALA A 145 -16.11 -2.06 10.37
CA ALA A 145 -17.32 -1.63 11.06
C ALA A 145 -17.44 -2.26 12.46
N GLU A 146 -17.14 -3.56 12.59
CA GLU A 146 -17.19 -4.27 13.88
C GLU A 146 -16.17 -3.74 14.90
N VAL A 147 -14.96 -3.35 14.45
CA VAL A 147 -13.91 -2.78 15.33
C VAL A 147 -14.27 -1.37 15.81
N ALA A 148 -15.03 -0.61 15.03
CA ALA A 148 -15.50 0.72 15.42
C ALA A 148 -16.62 0.63 16.47
N GLU A 149 -17.51 -0.36 16.37
CA GLU A 149 -18.59 -0.58 17.34
C GLU A 149 -18.09 -1.13 18.69
N SER A 150 -17.04 -1.95 18.68
CA SER A 150 -16.43 -2.48 19.91
C SER A 150 -15.70 -1.44 20.78
N ARG A 151 -15.40 -0.25 20.23
CA ARG A 151 -14.73 0.86 20.95
C ARG A 151 -15.69 1.96 21.42
N ALA A 152 -16.96 1.86 21.03
CA ALA A 152 -18.02 2.78 21.42
C ALA A 152 -18.91 2.25 22.57
N GLN A 153 -18.59 1.06 23.10
CA GLN A 153 -19.18 0.46 24.31
C GLN A 153 -18.14 0.45 25.44
#